data_AF-A0A932E8Y1-F1
#
_entry.id   AF-A0A932E8Y1-F1
#
_cell.length_a   1.000
_cell.length_b   1.000
_cell.length_c   1.000
_cell.angle_alpha   90.00
_cell.angle_beta   90.00
_cell.angle_gamma   90.00
#
_symmetry.space_group_name_H-M   'P 1'
#
loop_
_entity.id
_entity.type
_entity.pdbx_description
1 polymer ?
#
loop_
_entity_poly.entity_id
_entity_poly.type
_entity_poly.pdbx_seq_one_letter_code
_entity_poly.pdbx_strand_id
1 'polypeptide(L)'
;MRLPTLIAVSLITVGSGLAVTLSLRHQSGRLRQQLAQTRERNATQPAPATSTTPHIAPNRSVSAEIDAARSEIAALEARAERERTATISTDLAPPGLTRLEDLHDVGRQTPGAAVHTLLWAACRGDDTALANTLLLEAEARAKAAAFLADLPDSAREKLPTPESFAALFLSDGLTKVTAVRIGEATAIDPDNATVRLEGIMNRELQLPLRRATTGWQIVVGEKQIDWAITQLRASPAK
;
A
#
# COMPACT_ATOMS: atom_id res chain seq x y z
N MET A 1 32.88 24.16 22.01
CA MET A 1 31.49 23.69 22.03
C MET A 1 30.93 23.82 20.62
N ARG A 2 30.72 22.70 19.92
CA ARG A 2 30.09 22.68 18.58
C ARG A 2 28.64 22.25 18.77
N LEU A 3 27.70 23.08 18.34
CA LEU A 3 26.26 22.80 18.35
C LEU A 3 25.95 21.66 17.36
N PRO A 4 25.05 20.71 17.68
CA PRO A 4 24.63 19.68 16.75
C PRO A 4 23.68 20.28 15.70
N THR A 5 24.04 20.07 14.43
CA THR A 5 23.25 20.46 13.26
C THR A 5 21.97 19.61 13.21
N LEU A 6 20.82 20.24 13.44
CA LEU A 6 19.50 19.64 13.26
C LEU A 6 19.26 19.30 11.78
N ILE A 7 19.31 18.00 11.45
CA ILE A 7 18.98 17.49 10.12
C ILE A 7 17.46 17.61 9.94
N ALA A 8 17.03 18.57 9.12
CA ALA A 8 15.65 18.73 8.72
C ALA A 8 15.26 17.62 7.74
N VAL A 9 14.47 16.64 8.21
CA VAL A 9 13.87 15.60 7.36
C VAL A 9 12.67 16.20 6.63
N SER A 10 12.82 16.45 5.33
CA SER A 10 11.76 16.97 4.46
C SER A 10 10.85 15.83 3.98
N LEU A 11 9.64 15.74 4.54
CA LEU A 11 8.56 14.87 4.05
C LEU A 11 7.77 15.61 2.95
N ILE A 12 7.66 15.04 1.74
CA ILE A 12 6.89 15.62 0.63
C ILE A 12 5.91 14.61 0.02
N THR A 13 4.70 15.12 -0.13
CA THR A 13 3.45 14.75 -0.82
C THR A 13 3.46 13.60 -1.85
N VAL A 14 2.57 12.63 -1.67
CA VAL A 14 2.01 11.80 -2.77
C VAL A 14 0.52 11.55 -2.52
N GLY A 15 -0.32 12.34 -3.19
CA GLY A 15 -1.77 12.14 -3.24
C GLY A 15 -2.20 11.12 -4.30
N SER A 16 -3.40 10.56 -4.11
CA SER A 16 -4.24 9.91 -5.12
C SER A 16 -4.04 8.40 -5.40
N GLY A 17 -3.88 7.55 -4.39
CA GLY A 17 -3.79 6.08 -4.57
C GLY A 17 -5.07 5.27 -4.34
N LEU A 18 -5.93 5.70 -3.40
CA LEU A 18 -7.01 4.85 -2.85
C LEU A 18 -8.15 4.51 -3.82
N ALA A 19 -8.37 5.30 -4.89
CA ALA A 19 -9.48 5.07 -5.81
C ALA A 19 -9.20 4.00 -6.88
N VAL A 20 -7.93 3.67 -7.17
CA VAL A 20 -7.57 2.85 -8.34
C VAL A 20 -7.67 1.35 -8.05
N THR A 21 -7.31 0.91 -6.83
CA THR A 21 -7.27 -0.52 -6.48
C THR A 21 -8.66 -1.13 -6.24
N LEU A 22 -9.62 -0.33 -5.74
CA LEU A 22 -11.02 -0.75 -5.57
C LEU A 22 -11.76 -0.88 -6.92
N SER A 23 -11.44 -0.03 -7.90
CA SER A 23 -12.06 -0.06 -9.21
C SER A 23 -11.73 -1.35 -9.99
N LEU A 24 -10.49 -1.85 -9.89
CA LEU A 24 -10.06 -3.06 -10.60
C LEU A 24 -10.77 -4.35 -10.13
N ARG A 25 -11.02 -4.51 -8.82
CA ARG A 25 -11.72 -5.70 -8.31
C ARG A 25 -13.20 -5.73 -8.73
N HIS A 26 -13.86 -4.57 -8.79
CA HIS A 26 -15.26 -4.48 -9.19
C HIS A 26 -15.46 -4.80 -10.69
N GLN A 27 -14.52 -4.39 -11.54
CA GLN A 27 -14.59 -4.63 -12.98
C GLN A 27 -14.43 -6.11 -13.35
N SER A 28 -13.59 -6.85 -12.61
CA SER A 28 -13.40 -8.30 -12.81
C SER A 28 -14.66 -9.12 -12.49
N GLY A 29 -15.44 -8.70 -11.48
CA GLY A 29 -16.69 -9.37 -11.11
C GLY A 29 -17.75 -9.32 -12.20
N ARG A 30 -17.93 -8.17 -12.86
CA ARG A 30 -18.93 -8.00 -13.93
C ARG A 30 -18.64 -8.87 -15.15
N LEU A 31 -17.38 -8.98 -15.56
CA LEU A 31 -16.99 -9.78 -16.73
C LEU A 31 -17.29 -11.28 -16.54
N ARG A 32 -17.06 -11.80 -15.33
CA ARG A 32 -17.40 -13.20 -15.00
C ARG A 32 -18.90 -13.45 -15.04
N GLN A 33 -19.71 -12.49 -14.59
CA GLN A 33 -21.17 -12.60 -14.67
C GLN A 33 -21.67 -12.57 -16.12
N GLN A 34 -21.09 -11.74 -16.98
CA GLN A 34 -21.45 -11.70 -18.40
C GLN A 34 -21.14 -13.02 -19.11
N LEU A 35 -19.99 -13.64 -18.84
CA LEU A 35 -19.65 -14.95 -19.41
C LEU A 35 -20.60 -16.07 -18.96
N ALA A 36 -21.01 -16.06 -17.69
CA ALA A 36 -21.98 -17.03 -17.18
C ALA A 36 -23.34 -16.88 -17.87
N GLN A 37 -23.83 -15.63 -18.01
CA GLN A 37 -25.10 -15.35 -18.70
C GLN A 37 -25.08 -15.77 -20.17
N THR A 38 -23.98 -15.54 -20.89
CA THR A 38 -23.89 -15.95 -22.31
C THR A 38 -23.90 -17.47 -22.47
N ARG A 39 -23.23 -18.20 -21.56
CA ARG A 39 -23.28 -19.68 -21.57
C ARG A 39 -24.68 -20.21 -21.30
N GLU A 40 -25.38 -19.63 -20.35
CA GLU A 40 -26.74 -20.03 -20.00
C GLU A 40 -27.73 -19.73 -21.13
N ARG A 41 -27.58 -18.58 -21.80
CA ARG A 41 -28.38 -18.25 -22.99
C ARG A 41 -28.15 -19.22 -24.15
N ASN A 42 -26.90 -19.62 -24.39
CA ASN A 42 -26.58 -20.64 -25.41
C ASN A 42 -27.07 -22.04 -25.02
N ALA A 43 -27.02 -22.40 -23.73
CA ALA A 43 -27.50 -23.70 -23.24
C ALA A 43 -29.03 -23.82 -23.30
N THR A 44 -29.75 -22.71 -23.11
CA THR A 44 -31.22 -22.67 -23.14
C THR A 44 -31.78 -22.51 -24.55
N GLN A 45 -30.94 -22.24 -25.54
CA GLN A 45 -31.37 -22.11 -26.93
C GLN A 45 -31.63 -23.52 -27.48
N PRO A 46 -32.90 -23.91 -27.72
CA PRO A 46 -33.23 -25.26 -28.17
C PRO A 46 -32.57 -25.50 -29.52
N ALA A 47 -31.90 -26.65 -29.65
CA ALA A 47 -31.33 -27.10 -30.91
C ALA A 47 -32.43 -27.03 -31.99
N PRO A 48 -32.23 -26.27 -33.09
CA PRO A 48 -33.26 -26.12 -34.10
C PRO A 48 -33.58 -27.50 -34.68
N ALA A 49 -34.86 -27.89 -34.56
CA ALA A 49 -35.37 -29.12 -35.11
C ALA A 49 -35.04 -29.19 -36.61
N THR A 50 -34.44 -30.29 -37.02
CA THR A 50 -34.09 -30.65 -38.39
C THR A 50 -35.27 -30.48 -39.34
N SER A 51 -35.29 -29.38 -40.09
CA SER A 51 -36.05 -29.24 -41.33
C SER A 51 -35.12 -29.30 -42.54
N THR A 52 -35.36 -30.36 -43.30
CA THR A 52 -34.80 -30.88 -44.55
C THR A 52 -34.60 -29.87 -45.70
N THR A 53 -33.36 -29.80 -46.21
CA THR A 53 -32.88 -29.37 -47.56
C THR A 53 -32.76 -27.88 -47.92
N PRO A 54 -31.92 -27.50 -48.92
CA PRO A 54 -30.63 -26.90 -48.65
C PRO A 54 -30.51 -25.50 -49.26
N HIS A 55 -30.06 -24.54 -48.46
CA HIS A 55 -29.39 -23.37 -49.01
C HIS A 55 -28.20 -23.10 -48.12
N ILE A 56 -27.06 -23.72 -48.46
CA ILE A 56 -25.75 -23.38 -47.90
C ILE A 56 -25.38 -22.02 -48.52
N ALA A 57 -26.06 -20.96 -48.08
CA ALA A 57 -25.45 -19.64 -48.08
C ALA A 57 -24.33 -19.72 -47.02
N PRO A 58 -23.09 -19.38 -47.37
CA PRO A 58 -21.96 -19.71 -46.53
C PRO A 58 -22.10 -18.93 -45.23
N ASN A 59 -21.96 -19.66 -44.12
CA ASN A 59 -22.00 -19.21 -42.72
C ASN A 59 -20.81 -18.28 -42.38
N ARG A 60 -20.48 -17.36 -43.30
CA ARG A 60 -19.33 -16.46 -43.28
C ARG A 60 -19.41 -15.49 -42.11
N SER A 61 -20.61 -15.13 -41.66
CA SER A 61 -20.81 -14.28 -40.48
C SER A 61 -20.32 -14.99 -39.21
N VAL A 62 -20.74 -16.24 -39.00
CA VAL A 62 -20.31 -17.01 -37.82
C VAL A 62 -18.82 -17.35 -37.88
N SER A 63 -18.29 -17.72 -39.05
CA SER A 63 -16.85 -17.94 -39.19
C SER A 63 -16.03 -16.67 -38.93
N ALA A 64 -16.48 -15.51 -39.42
CA ALA A 64 -15.82 -14.23 -39.17
C ALA A 64 -15.87 -13.81 -37.70
N GLU A 65 -16.98 -14.07 -37.00
CA GLU A 65 -17.10 -13.82 -35.56
C GLU A 65 -16.18 -14.73 -34.74
N ILE A 66 -16.05 -16.01 -35.12
CA ILE A 66 -15.13 -16.95 -34.45
C ILE A 66 -13.67 -16.50 -34.64
N ASP A 67 -13.30 -16.08 -35.85
CA ASP A 67 -11.94 -15.63 -36.14
C ASP A 67 -11.62 -14.30 -35.44
N ALA A 68 -12.60 -13.38 -35.36
CA ALA A 68 -12.48 -12.15 -34.57
C ALA A 68 -12.27 -12.46 -33.08
N ALA A 69 -13.10 -13.33 -32.49
CA ALA A 69 -12.98 -13.71 -31.08
C ALA A 69 -11.65 -14.40 -30.77
N ARG A 70 -11.13 -15.24 -31.67
CA ARG A 70 -9.80 -15.87 -31.52
C ARG A 70 -8.68 -14.84 -31.58
N SER A 71 -8.77 -13.85 -32.47
CA SER A 71 -7.78 -12.77 -32.55
C SER A 71 -7.77 -11.91 -31.29
N GLU A 72 -8.95 -11.65 -30.71
CA GLU A 72 -9.09 -10.90 -29.47
C GLU A 72 -8.50 -11.68 -28.27
N ILE A 73 -8.77 -12.99 -28.18
CA ILE A 73 -8.18 -13.85 -27.15
C ILE A 73 -6.65 -13.86 -27.29
N ALA A 74 -6.11 -14.05 -28.49
CA ALA A 74 -4.66 -14.04 -28.71
C ALA A 74 -4.01 -12.69 -28.33
N ALA A 75 -4.68 -11.58 -28.63
CA ALA A 75 -4.22 -10.25 -28.24
C ALA A 75 -4.26 -10.04 -26.71
N LEU A 76 -5.30 -10.54 -26.04
CA LEU A 76 -5.43 -10.49 -24.57
C LEU A 76 -4.39 -11.38 -23.89
N GLU A 77 -4.15 -12.58 -24.39
CA GLU A 77 -3.12 -13.48 -23.87
C GLU A 77 -1.72 -12.88 -24.06
N ALA A 78 -1.40 -12.32 -25.23
CA ALA A 78 -0.14 -11.63 -25.46
C ALA A 78 0.05 -10.38 -24.59
N ARG A 79 -1.04 -9.72 -24.18
CA ARG A 79 -0.99 -8.62 -23.21
C ARG A 79 -0.78 -9.14 -21.79
N ALA A 80 -1.53 -10.16 -21.39
CA ALA A 80 -1.40 -10.79 -20.08
C ALA A 80 -0.01 -11.39 -19.87
N GLU A 81 0.58 -11.99 -20.91
CA GLU A 81 1.95 -12.52 -20.84
C GLU A 81 2.96 -11.39 -20.72
N ARG A 82 2.85 -10.30 -21.51
CA ARG A 82 3.72 -9.12 -21.32
C ARG A 82 3.60 -8.53 -19.92
N GLU A 83 2.40 -8.47 -19.36
CA GLU A 83 2.16 -8.03 -17.98
C GLU A 83 2.75 -9.03 -16.96
N ARG A 84 2.64 -10.34 -17.19
CA ARG A 84 3.25 -11.39 -16.35
C ARG A 84 4.78 -11.36 -16.40
N THR A 85 5.39 -11.28 -17.57
CA THR A 85 6.85 -11.20 -17.69
C THR A 85 7.38 -9.92 -17.05
N ALA A 86 6.65 -8.80 -17.16
CA ALA A 86 6.97 -7.58 -16.42
C ALA A 86 6.83 -7.77 -14.89
N THR A 87 5.86 -8.57 -14.44
CA THR A 87 5.63 -8.91 -13.02
C THR A 87 6.71 -9.86 -12.47
N ILE A 88 7.16 -10.85 -13.26
CA ILE A 88 8.19 -11.82 -12.86
C ILE A 88 9.57 -11.14 -12.74
N SER A 89 9.89 -10.17 -13.60
CA SER A 89 11.09 -9.33 -13.41
C SER A 89 11.00 -8.36 -12.21
N THR A 90 9.80 -8.14 -11.65
CA THR A 90 9.62 -7.35 -10.41
C THR A 90 9.55 -8.21 -9.15
N ASP A 91 9.51 -9.54 -9.26
CA ASP A 91 9.40 -10.46 -8.12
C ASP A 91 10.75 -10.70 -7.41
N LEU A 92 11.85 -10.27 -8.02
CA LEU A 92 13.15 -10.21 -7.36
C LEU A 92 13.35 -8.80 -6.80
N ALA A 93 13.38 -8.68 -5.47
CA ALA A 93 13.86 -7.46 -4.84
C ALA A 93 15.25 -7.11 -5.40
N PRO A 94 15.55 -5.82 -5.64
CA PRO A 94 16.88 -5.38 -5.98
C PRO A 94 17.91 -5.98 -5.00
N PRO A 95 19.10 -6.42 -5.47
CA PRO A 95 20.08 -7.06 -4.60
C PRO A 95 20.37 -6.23 -3.35
N GLY A 96 20.19 -6.83 -2.17
CA GLY A 96 20.43 -6.19 -0.88
C GLY A 96 19.24 -5.41 -0.29
N LEU A 97 18.05 -5.43 -0.92
CA LEU A 97 16.80 -5.01 -0.30
C LEU A 97 15.98 -6.23 0.15
N THR A 98 15.32 -6.12 1.30
CA THR A 98 14.36 -7.10 1.83
C THR A 98 12.95 -6.70 1.42
N ARG A 99 12.15 -7.63 0.90
CA ARG A 99 10.76 -7.38 0.56
C ARG A 99 9.93 -7.13 1.83
N LEU A 100 8.94 -6.25 1.77
CA LEU A 100 8.13 -5.95 2.97
C LEU A 100 7.31 -7.17 3.44
N GLU A 101 6.91 -8.03 2.52
CA GLU A 101 6.17 -9.27 2.77
C GLU A 101 6.98 -10.32 3.56
N ASP A 102 8.31 -10.26 3.49
CA ASP A 102 9.22 -11.15 4.22
C ASP A 102 9.50 -10.66 5.65
N LEU A 103 9.08 -9.43 5.97
CA LEU A 103 9.19 -8.89 7.32
C LEU A 103 8.20 -9.59 8.26
N HIS A 104 8.58 -9.67 9.52
CA HIS A 104 7.82 -10.25 10.62
C HIS A 104 8.08 -9.43 11.88
N ASP A 105 7.22 -9.58 12.90
CA ASP A 105 7.46 -8.96 14.20
C ASP A 105 8.71 -9.57 14.85
N VAL A 106 9.74 -8.76 15.03
CA VAL A 106 10.99 -9.11 15.72
C VAL A 106 11.12 -8.40 17.06
N GLY A 107 10.05 -7.75 17.51
CA GLY A 107 10.00 -6.95 18.73
C GLY A 107 10.72 -5.61 18.59
N ARG A 108 11.05 -5.01 19.75
CA ARG A 108 11.56 -3.63 19.85
C ARG A 108 12.76 -3.50 20.80
N GLN A 109 13.50 -4.59 21.03
CA GLN A 109 14.61 -4.61 21.98
C GLN A 109 15.86 -3.89 21.45
N THR A 110 16.00 -3.76 20.13
CA THR A 110 17.06 -2.98 19.47
C THR A 110 16.44 -1.94 18.52
N PRO A 111 17.17 -0.87 18.15
CA PRO A 111 16.64 0.12 17.21
C PRO A 111 16.27 -0.49 15.86
N GLY A 112 17.12 -1.37 15.30
CA GLY A 112 16.85 -2.05 14.04
C GLY A 112 15.62 -2.97 14.10
N ALA A 113 15.45 -3.71 15.20
CA ALA A 113 14.26 -4.53 15.42
C ALA A 113 12.98 -3.67 15.49
N ALA A 114 13.04 -2.50 16.12
CA ALA A 114 11.88 -1.60 16.17
C ALA A 114 11.48 -1.08 14.79
N VAL A 115 12.44 -0.73 13.92
CA VAL A 115 12.15 -0.34 12.53
C VAL A 115 11.59 -1.52 11.72
N HIS A 116 12.12 -2.72 11.90
CA HIS A 116 11.61 -3.93 11.26
C HIS A 116 10.15 -4.18 11.64
N THR A 117 9.83 -4.14 12.94
CA THR A 117 8.48 -4.33 13.47
C THR A 117 7.51 -3.23 13.02
N LEU A 118 7.95 -1.96 12.95
CA LEU A 118 7.16 -0.86 12.36
C LEU A 118 6.77 -1.17 10.90
N LEU A 119 7.73 -1.55 10.07
CA LEU A 119 7.50 -1.82 8.65
C LEU A 119 6.61 -3.06 8.44
N TRP A 120 6.82 -4.10 9.24
CA TRP A 120 5.95 -5.26 9.28
C TRP A 120 4.50 -4.87 9.63
N ALA A 121 4.31 -4.12 10.72
CA ALA A 121 2.98 -3.70 11.16
C ALA A 121 2.27 -2.85 10.09
N ALA A 122 2.99 -1.92 9.46
CA ALA A 122 2.46 -1.13 8.35
C ALA A 122 2.06 -1.99 7.14
N CYS A 123 2.87 -2.99 6.77
CA CYS A 123 2.57 -3.90 5.67
C CYS A 123 1.35 -4.78 5.94
N ARG A 124 1.16 -5.21 7.19
CA ARG A 124 0.02 -6.03 7.62
C ARG A 124 -1.26 -5.23 7.89
N GLY A 125 -1.16 -3.90 7.95
CA GLY A 125 -2.28 -3.05 8.39
C GLY A 125 -2.62 -3.26 9.87
N ASP A 126 -1.63 -3.65 10.69
CA ASP A 126 -1.80 -3.75 12.14
C ASP A 126 -1.59 -2.36 12.77
N ASP A 127 -2.64 -1.54 12.74
CA ASP A 127 -2.60 -0.16 13.23
C ASP A 127 -2.23 -0.07 14.71
N THR A 128 -2.55 -1.10 15.50
CA THR A 128 -2.25 -1.13 16.94
C THR A 128 -0.76 -1.39 17.16
N ALA A 129 -0.20 -2.41 16.51
CA ALA A 129 1.24 -2.68 16.56
C ALA A 129 2.03 -1.49 15.99
N LEU A 130 1.53 -0.89 14.91
CA LEU A 130 2.15 0.27 14.29
C LEU A 130 2.17 1.47 15.25
N ALA A 131 1.02 1.84 15.82
CA ALA A 131 0.94 2.92 16.81
C ALA A 131 1.88 2.69 18.02
N ASN A 132 1.98 1.45 18.49
CA ASN A 132 2.87 1.09 19.60
C ASN A 132 4.35 1.30 19.28
N THR A 133 4.76 1.27 18.00
CA THR A 133 6.15 1.53 17.60
C THR A 133 6.50 3.02 17.55
N LEU A 134 5.52 3.91 17.71
CA LEU A 134 5.70 5.36 17.60
C LEU A 134 5.83 6.01 18.98
N LEU A 135 6.60 7.09 19.04
CA LEU A 135 6.72 7.97 20.18
C LEU A 135 6.59 9.41 19.72
N LEU A 136 5.43 10.02 19.97
CA LEU A 136 5.21 11.42 19.65
C LEU A 136 5.91 12.29 20.68
N GLU A 137 6.64 13.30 20.21
CA GLU A 137 7.16 14.35 21.08
C GLU A 137 6.01 15.16 21.70
N ALA A 138 6.27 15.85 22.81
CA ALA A 138 5.22 16.52 23.57
C ALA A 138 4.40 17.51 22.70
N GLU A 139 5.08 18.32 21.88
CA GLU A 139 4.46 19.27 20.97
C GLU A 139 3.68 18.58 19.85
N ALA A 140 4.26 17.53 19.26
CA ALA A 140 3.61 16.70 18.23
C ALA A 140 2.33 16.03 18.77
N ARG A 141 2.39 15.48 19.99
CA ARG A 141 1.28 14.85 20.68
C ARG A 141 0.17 15.86 20.99
N ALA A 142 0.53 17.04 21.49
CA ALA A 142 -0.43 18.10 21.78
C ALA A 142 -1.17 18.56 20.52
N LYS A 143 -0.45 18.76 19.41
CA LYS A 143 -1.05 19.12 18.12
C LYS A 143 -1.95 18.03 17.56
N ALA A 144 -1.51 16.77 17.58
CA ALA A 144 -2.31 15.65 17.13
C ALA A 144 -3.58 15.50 17.98
N ALA A 145 -3.49 15.67 19.31
CA ALA A 145 -4.64 15.64 20.20
C ALA A 145 -5.63 16.78 19.92
N ALA A 146 -5.14 18.00 19.69
CA ALA A 146 -5.99 19.14 19.32
C ALA A 146 -6.73 18.89 18.00
N PHE A 147 -6.01 18.39 16.98
CA PHE A 147 -6.63 18.04 15.70
C PHE A 147 -7.69 16.93 15.86
N LEU A 148 -7.39 15.88 16.64
CA LEU A 148 -8.35 14.81 16.91
C LEU A 148 -9.60 15.31 17.63
N ALA A 149 -9.49 16.30 18.52
CA ALA A 149 -10.63 16.89 19.21
C ALA A 149 -11.60 17.63 18.26
N ASP A 150 -11.08 18.16 17.14
CA ASP A 150 -11.87 18.86 16.12
C ASP A 150 -12.58 17.89 15.15
N LEU A 151 -12.29 16.58 15.21
CA LEU A 151 -12.89 15.59 14.32
C LEU A 151 -14.30 15.17 14.79
N PRO A 152 -15.20 14.79 13.85
CA PRO A 152 -16.47 14.17 14.20
C PRO A 152 -16.31 12.89 15.03
N ASP A 153 -17.29 12.56 15.86
CA ASP A 153 -17.28 11.39 16.75
C ASP A 153 -16.91 10.09 16.04
N SER A 154 -17.50 9.84 14.87
CA SER A 154 -17.23 8.66 14.05
C SER A 154 -15.78 8.51 13.60
N ALA A 155 -15.04 9.63 13.50
CA ALA A 155 -13.61 9.63 13.16
C ALA A 155 -12.75 9.48 14.43
N ARG A 156 -13.14 10.12 15.54
CA ARG A 156 -12.48 9.96 16.85
C ARG A 156 -12.53 8.53 17.37
N GLU A 157 -13.64 7.83 17.15
CA GLU A 157 -13.78 6.40 17.48
C GLU A 157 -12.75 5.52 16.76
N LYS A 158 -12.41 5.86 15.52
CA LYS A 158 -11.41 5.13 14.71
C LYS A 158 -9.96 5.52 15.07
N LEU A 159 -9.77 6.71 15.61
CA LEU A 159 -8.45 7.27 15.95
C LEU A 159 -8.44 7.69 17.42
N PRO A 160 -8.47 6.72 18.35
CA PRO A 160 -8.66 7.00 19.77
C PRO A 160 -7.45 7.68 20.42
N THR A 161 -6.27 7.63 19.78
CA THR A 161 -5.03 8.19 20.33
C THR A 161 -4.26 9.01 19.29
N PRO A 162 -3.45 9.99 19.75
CA PRO A 162 -2.49 10.69 18.88
C PRO A 162 -1.55 9.76 18.11
N GLU A 163 -1.13 8.65 18.72
CA GLU A 163 -0.29 7.63 18.08
C GLU A 163 -1.04 6.92 16.95
N SER A 164 -2.33 6.56 17.16
CA SER A 164 -3.17 5.96 16.12
C SER A 164 -3.35 6.90 14.93
N PHE A 165 -3.50 8.21 15.19
CA PHE A 165 -3.49 9.23 14.15
C PHE A 165 -2.18 9.21 13.36
N ALA A 166 -1.02 9.28 14.02
CA ALA A 166 0.27 9.23 13.34
C ALA A 166 0.51 7.93 12.55
N ALA A 167 0.09 6.80 13.10
CA ALA A 167 0.18 5.48 12.48
C ALA A 167 -0.58 5.41 11.15
N LEU A 168 -1.79 5.98 11.09
CA LEU A 168 -2.59 6.02 9.86
C LEU A 168 -1.82 6.65 8.69
N PHE A 169 -1.13 7.77 8.91
CA PHE A 169 -0.37 8.43 7.83
C PHE A 169 0.90 7.71 7.46
N LEU A 170 1.61 7.17 8.46
CA LEU A 170 2.81 6.38 8.18
C LEU A 170 2.45 5.14 7.36
N SER A 171 1.30 4.50 7.63
CA SER A 171 0.83 3.36 6.84
C SER A 171 0.60 3.72 5.36
N ASP A 172 -0.02 4.87 5.05
CA ASP A 172 -0.25 5.29 3.65
C ASP A 172 1.08 5.56 2.91
N GLY A 173 2.08 6.10 3.61
CA GLY A 173 3.41 6.29 3.05
C GLY A 173 4.13 4.96 2.79
N LEU A 174 4.03 4.03 3.74
CA LEU A 174 4.76 2.76 3.72
C LEU A 174 4.14 1.70 2.81
N THR A 175 2.83 1.72 2.59
CA THR A 175 2.14 0.79 1.67
C THR A 175 2.57 0.94 0.21
N LYS A 176 3.21 2.06 -0.14
CA LYS A 176 3.78 2.32 -1.47
C LYS A 176 5.19 1.75 -1.65
N VAL A 177 5.77 1.18 -0.60
CA VAL A 177 7.12 0.62 -0.59
C VAL A 177 7.05 -0.90 -0.76
N THR A 178 7.83 -1.47 -1.67
CA THR A 178 7.84 -2.93 -1.93
C THR A 178 9.03 -3.64 -1.29
N ALA A 179 10.19 -2.97 -1.20
CA ALA A 179 11.37 -3.51 -0.57
C ALA A 179 12.17 -2.40 0.13
N VAL A 180 12.84 -2.76 1.22
CA VAL A 180 13.66 -1.86 2.03
C VAL A 180 14.96 -2.51 2.46
N ARG A 181 15.97 -1.70 2.72
CA ARG A 181 17.14 -2.11 3.50
C ARG A 181 17.18 -1.35 4.80
N ILE A 182 17.06 -2.07 5.91
CA ILE A 182 17.28 -1.54 7.24
C ILE A 182 18.80 -1.55 7.47
N GLY A 183 19.38 -0.36 7.52
CA GLY A 183 20.80 -0.18 7.79
C GLY A 183 21.13 -0.33 9.27
N GLU A 184 22.42 -0.17 9.58
CA GLU A 184 22.89 -0.20 10.96
C GLU A 184 22.35 0.99 11.77
N ALA A 185 22.10 0.73 13.05
CA ALA A 185 21.75 1.77 14.00
C ALA A 185 23.00 2.55 14.41
N THR A 186 22.95 3.87 14.32
CA THR A 186 23.97 4.76 14.89
C THR A 186 23.48 5.24 16.24
N ALA A 187 24.13 4.81 17.32
CA ALA A 187 23.81 5.30 18.66
C ALA A 187 24.27 6.75 18.81
N ILE A 188 23.38 7.61 19.32
CA ILE A 188 23.70 8.98 19.71
C ILE A 188 24.09 8.98 21.19
N ASP A 189 23.29 8.31 22.01
CA ASP A 189 23.49 8.10 23.44
C ASP A 189 22.76 6.79 23.87
N PRO A 190 22.74 6.39 25.15
CA PRO A 190 22.11 5.13 25.57
C PRO A 190 20.62 5.02 25.28
N ASP A 191 19.91 6.14 25.13
CA ASP A 191 18.47 6.20 24.96
C ASP A 191 18.06 6.74 23.60
N ASN A 192 18.98 7.25 22.78
CA ASN A 192 18.70 7.80 21.46
C ASN A 192 19.60 7.17 20.38
N ALA A 193 19.01 6.83 19.24
CA ALA A 193 19.70 6.27 18.10
C ALA A 193 19.06 6.72 16.79
N THR A 194 19.79 6.63 15.69
CA THR A 194 19.23 6.77 14.34
C THR A 194 19.39 5.46 13.58
N VAL A 195 18.39 5.08 12.81
CA VAL A 195 18.47 3.94 11.89
C VAL A 195 18.36 4.45 10.47
N ARG A 196 19.29 4.04 9.62
CA ARG A 196 19.24 4.29 8.19
C ARG A 196 18.23 3.33 7.54
N LEU A 197 17.39 3.85 6.66
CA LEU A 197 16.44 3.08 5.88
C LEU A 197 16.60 3.45 4.41
N GLU A 198 16.73 2.46 3.54
CA GLU A 198 16.85 2.65 2.10
C GLU A 198 15.75 1.91 1.36
N GLY A 199 15.46 2.32 0.13
CA GLY A 199 14.40 1.73 -0.71
C GLY A 199 13.05 2.43 -0.60
N ILE A 200 12.88 3.32 0.38
CA ILE A 200 11.70 4.20 0.44
C ILE A 200 11.86 5.34 -0.56
N MET A 201 11.02 5.36 -1.59
CA MET A 201 10.99 6.41 -2.62
C MET A 201 12.36 6.66 -3.30
N ASN A 202 13.18 5.62 -3.44
CA ASN A 202 14.56 5.68 -3.95
C ASN A 202 15.46 6.66 -3.18
N ARG A 203 15.22 6.85 -1.88
CA ARG A 203 16.02 7.72 -1.01
C ARG A 203 16.47 6.98 0.24
N GLU A 204 17.53 7.53 0.82
CA GLU A 204 17.95 7.21 2.18
C GLU A 204 17.14 8.07 3.16
N LEU A 205 16.56 7.43 4.17
CA LEU A 205 15.84 8.05 5.27
C LEU A 205 16.56 7.72 6.58
N GLN A 206 16.74 8.72 7.44
CA GLN A 206 17.22 8.49 8.80
C GLN A 206 16.04 8.61 9.76
N LEU A 207 15.74 7.53 10.46
CA LEU A 207 14.68 7.47 11.45
C LEU A 207 15.28 7.72 12.83
N PRO A 208 14.90 8.79 13.53
CA PRO A 208 15.26 8.95 14.93
C PRO A 208 14.46 7.97 15.79
N LEU A 209 15.13 7.30 16.72
CA LEU A 209 14.52 6.41 17.70
C LEU A 209 14.94 6.81 19.11
N ARG A 210 14.02 6.58 20.04
CA ARG A 210 14.26 6.75 21.47
C ARG A 210 13.81 5.52 22.24
N ARG A 211 14.56 5.15 23.25
CA ARG A 211 14.26 4.03 24.15
C ARG A 211 13.16 4.44 25.12
N ALA A 212 12.07 3.68 25.13
CA ALA A 212 10.97 3.81 26.09
C ALA A 212 10.90 2.57 26.98
N THR A 213 9.99 2.58 27.95
CA THR A 213 9.75 1.44 28.86
C THR A 213 9.36 0.16 28.11
N THR A 214 8.71 0.28 26.96
CA THR A 214 8.28 -0.86 26.13
C THR A 214 9.29 -1.26 25.03
N GLY A 215 10.46 -0.62 24.99
CA GLY A 215 11.47 -0.82 23.95
C GLY A 215 11.72 0.44 23.11
N TRP A 216 12.47 0.28 22.02
CA TRP A 216 12.76 1.36 21.08
C TRP A 216 11.52 1.76 20.29
N GLN A 217 11.33 3.06 20.12
CA GLN A 217 10.22 3.64 19.37
C GLN A 217 10.73 4.73 18.43
N ILE A 218 10.05 4.90 17.29
CA ILE A 218 10.37 5.92 16.30
C ILE A 218 9.84 7.26 16.80
N VAL A 219 10.70 8.26 16.83
CA VAL A 219 10.32 9.60 17.30
C VAL A 219 9.58 10.34 16.18
N VAL A 220 8.36 10.78 16.48
CA VAL A 220 7.53 11.58 15.60
C VAL A 220 7.49 13.00 16.13
N GLY A 221 8.13 13.92 15.41
CA GLY A 221 8.20 15.33 15.76
C GLY A 221 7.01 16.13 15.24
N GLU A 222 6.98 17.40 15.64
CA GLU A 222 5.90 18.35 15.34
C GLU A 222 5.68 18.51 13.83
N LYS A 223 6.77 18.63 13.06
CA LYS A 223 6.74 18.84 11.61
C LYS A 223 6.04 17.72 10.85
N GLN A 224 6.21 16.48 11.30
CA GLN A 224 5.56 15.31 10.69
C GLN A 224 4.04 15.35 10.92
N ILE A 225 3.60 15.77 12.10
CA ILE A 225 2.18 15.94 12.43
C ILE A 225 1.57 17.11 11.65
N ASP A 226 2.26 18.25 11.55
CA ASP A 226 1.79 19.40 10.77
C ASP A 226 1.61 19.05 9.29
N TRP A 227 2.57 18.32 8.73
CA TRP A 227 2.47 17.81 7.37
C TRP A 227 1.25 16.90 7.20
N ALA A 228 1.03 15.95 8.11
CA ALA A 228 -0.10 15.03 8.07
C ALA A 228 -1.46 15.76 8.12
N ILE A 229 -1.61 16.73 9.03
CA ILE A 229 -2.81 17.56 9.14
C ILE A 229 -3.05 18.35 7.84
N THR A 230 -1.98 18.91 7.26
CA THR A 230 -2.05 19.66 6.01
C THR A 230 -2.52 18.78 4.85
N GLN A 231 -2.02 17.54 4.76
CA GLN A 231 -2.43 16.59 3.72
C GLN A 231 -3.91 16.19 3.80
N LEU A 232 -4.44 15.99 5.01
CA LEU A 232 -5.87 15.70 5.17
C LEU A 232 -6.73 16.89 4.74
N ARG A 233 -6.35 18.10 5.14
CA ARG A 233 -7.10 19.32 4.77
C ARG A 233 -7.08 19.58 3.26
N ALA A 234 -6.00 19.19 2.58
CA ALA A 234 -5.85 19.35 1.14
C ALA A 234 -6.59 18.26 0.32
N SER A 235 -6.96 17.13 0.92
CA SER A 235 -7.67 16.06 0.24
C SER A 235 -9.18 16.24 0.39
N PRO A 236 -9.92 16.73 -0.63
CA PRO A 236 -11.37 16.81 -0.54
C PRO A 236 -11.94 15.40 -0.37
N ALA A 237 -12.83 15.23 0.60
CA ALA A 237 -13.59 13.99 0.78
C ALA A 237 -14.31 13.69 -0.55
N LYS A 238 -13.85 12.64 -1.24
CA LYS A 238 -14.48 12.12 -2.46
C LYS A 238 -15.45 11.01 -2.10
#